data_AF-V4KDW3-F1
#
_entry.id   AF-V4KDW3-F1
#
_cell.length_a   1.000
_cell.length_b   1.000
_cell.length_c   1.000
_cell.angle_alpha   90.00
_cell.angle_beta   90.00
_cell.angle_gamma   90.00
#
_symmetry.space_group_name_H-M   'P 1'
#
loop_
_entity.id
_entity.type
_entity.pdbx_description
1 polymer ?
#
loop_
_entity_poly.entity_id
_entity_poly.type
_entity_poly.pdbx_seq_one_letter_code
_entity_poly.pdbx_strand_id
1 'polypeptide(L)'
;MSQKNALVNLHNKLLHQVVSKLNNETEQLSFVFLDYYNAFSSVFMNKRANLGTTKFENPLKTCCEDDVHPSQEGWSSVYTVLSKRVNQVLTEP
;
A
#
# COMPACT_ATOMS: atom_id res chain seq x y z
N MET A 1 2.05 14.98 -13.86
CA MET A 1 1.43 14.13 -12.82
C MET A 1 1.13 15.02 -11.62
N SER A 2 -0.09 14.93 -11.10
CA SER A 2 -0.67 15.80 -10.05
C SER A 2 0.23 15.96 -8.81
N GLN A 3 0.41 17.19 -8.33
CA GLN A 3 1.28 17.61 -7.21
C GLN A 3 0.72 17.22 -5.81
N LYS A 4 -0.20 16.25 -5.72
CA LYS A 4 -0.75 15.78 -4.44
C LYS A 4 0.24 14.82 -3.77
N ASN A 5 0.37 14.93 -2.45
CA ASN A 5 1.21 14.06 -1.61
C ASN A 5 2.71 14.05 -2.00
N ALA A 6 3.25 15.17 -2.52
CA ALA A 6 4.64 15.26 -2.98
C ALA A 6 5.67 14.83 -1.91
N LEU A 7 5.47 15.21 -0.65
CA LEU A 7 6.33 14.79 0.46
C LEU A 7 6.28 13.28 0.70
N VAL A 8 5.09 12.68 0.65
CA VAL A 8 4.90 11.22 0.81
C VAL A 8 5.56 10.47 -0.35
N ASN A 9 5.42 10.97 -1.59
CA ASN A 9 6.10 10.42 -2.76
C ASN A 9 7.62 10.46 -2.61
N LEU A 10 8.17 11.60 -2.14
CA LEU A 10 9.60 11.74 -1.89
C LEU A 10 10.07 10.77 -0.79
N HIS A 11 9.37 10.73 0.34
CA HIS A 11 9.69 9.84 1.46
C HIS A 11 9.74 8.37 1.01
N ASN A 12 8.69 7.89 0.34
CA ASN A 12 8.62 6.50 -0.13
C ASN A 12 9.75 6.22 -1.14
N LYS A 13 10.02 7.15 -2.07
CA LYS A 13 11.14 7.00 -3.02
C LYS A 13 12.49 6.84 -2.31
N LEU A 14 12.77 7.66 -1.30
CA LEU A 14 14.02 7.59 -0.54
C LEU A 14 14.08 6.30 0.31
N LEU A 15 12.96 5.88 0.92
CA LEU A 15 12.87 4.64 1.68
C LEU A 15 13.21 3.42 0.81
N HIS A 16 12.62 3.35 -0.39
CA HIS A 16 12.94 2.31 -1.37
C HIS A 16 14.44 2.25 -1.72
N GLN A 17 15.07 3.42 -1.91
CA GLN A 17 16.50 3.49 -2.23
C GLN A 17 17.36 2.97 -1.07
N VAL A 18 17.03 3.34 0.17
CA VAL A 18 17.78 2.90 1.36
C VAL A 18 17.61 1.40 1.59
N VAL A 19 16.41 0.84 1.44
CA VAL A 19 16.17 -0.60 1.58
C VAL A 19 16.88 -1.40 0.48
N SER A 20 16.86 -0.91 -0.76
CA SER A 20 17.60 -1.54 -1.85
C SER A 20 19.12 -1.51 -1.61
N LYS A 21 19.64 -0.40 -1.08
CA LYS A 21 21.05 -0.31 -0.69
C LYS A 21 21.37 -1.32 0.42
N LEU A 22 20.53 -1.38 1.45
CA LEU A 22 20.70 -2.31 2.57
C LEU A 22 20.79 -3.76 2.07
N ASN A 23 19.85 -4.19 1.22
CA ASN A 23 19.86 -5.55 0.65
C ASN A 23 21.11 -5.86 -0.18
N ASN A 24 21.69 -4.88 -0.86
CA ASN A 24 22.93 -5.06 -1.61
C ASN A 24 24.17 -5.15 -0.71
N GLU A 25 24.09 -4.60 0.50
CA GLU A 25 25.19 -4.58 1.49
C GLU A 25 25.08 -5.74 2.51
N THR A 26 23.94 -6.45 2.56
CA THR A 26 23.72 -7.58 3.47
C THR A 26 23.48 -8.88 2.70
N GLU A 27 24.50 -9.74 2.63
CA GLU A 27 24.47 -10.98 1.83
C GLU A 27 23.56 -12.09 2.41
N GLN A 28 23.19 -12.01 3.68
CA GLN A 28 22.48 -13.09 4.39
C GLN A 28 21.05 -12.73 4.82
N LEU A 29 20.64 -11.48 4.66
CA LEU A 29 19.35 -10.98 5.13
C LEU A 29 18.65 -10.20 4.03
N SER A 30 17.40 -10.59 3.75
CA SER A 30 16.52 -9.88 2.84
C SER A 30 15.58 -8.99 3.63
N PHE A 31 15.66 -7.68 3.41
CA PHE A 31 14.75 -6.69 3.95
C PHE A 31 13.66 -6.39 2.93
N VAL A 32 12.42 -6.58 3.36
CA VAL A 32 11.23 -6.30 2.57
C VAL A 32 10.51 -5.14 3.23
N PHE A 33 10.11 -4.14 2.46
CA PHE A 33 9.24 -3.08 2.94
C PHE A 33 7.82 -3.35 2.43
N LEU A 34 6.82 -3.09 3.28
CA LEU A 34 5.43 -3.22 2.90
C LEU A 34 4.98 -1.93 2.19
N ASP A 35 4.64 -2.03 0.90
CA ASP A 35 4.22 -0.90 0.07
C ASP A 35 2.78 -0.45 0.36
N TYR A 36 2.61 0.13 1.55
CA TYR A 36 1.33 0.59 2.05
C TYR A 36 0.76 1.74 1.22
N TYR A 37 1.62 2.62 0.72
CA TYR A 37 1.22 3.77 -0.06
C TYR A 37 0.57 3.36 -1.38
N ASN A 38 1.18 2.45 -2.15
CA ASN A 38 0.57 2.00 -3.40
C ASN A 38 -0.63 1.09 -3.15
N ALA A 39 -0.63 0.28 -2.09
CA ALA A 39 -1.81 -0.52 -1.73
C ALA A 39 -3.01 0.39 -1.45
N PHE A 40 -2.84 1.39 -0.57
CA PHE A 40 -3.87 2.37 -0.26
C PHE A 40 -4.26 3.19 -1.49
N SER A 41 -3.30 3.74 -2.22
CA SER A 41 -3.56 4.56 -3.41
C SER A 41 -4.28 3.78 -4.50
N SER A 42 -4.00 2.48 -4.65
CA SER A 42 -4.68 1.63 -5.62
C SER A 42 -6.15 1.46 -5.27
N VAL A 43 -6.48 1.22 -4.00
CA VAL A 43 -7.87 1.10 -3.51
C VAL A 43 -8.60 2.45 -3.58
N PHE A 44 -7.90 3.53 -3.24
CA PHE A 44 -8.46 4.87 -3.21
C PHE A 44 -8.73 5.45 -4.61
N MET A 45 -7.83 5.20 -5.57
CA MET A 45 -7.92 5.75 -6.93
C MET A 45 -8.70 4.86 -7.90
N ASN A 46 -8.79 3.53 -7.68
CA ASN A 46 -9.59 2.65 -8.53
C ASN A 46 -11.04 2.54 -8.04
N LYS A 47 -11.96 3.20 -8.75
CA LYS A 47 -13.40 3.00 -8.56
C LYS A 47 -13.97 1.65 -9.04
N ARG A 48 -13.17 0.71 -9.58
CA ARG A 48 -13.74 -0.55 -10.15
C ARG A 48 -12.77 -1.69 -10.52
N ALA A 49 -11.45 -1.54 -10.43
CA ALA A 49 -10.54 -2.53 -10.99
C ALA A 49 -10.07 -3.59 -9.96
N ASN A 50 -10.84 -4.68 -9.89
CA ASN A 50 -10.32 -6.07 -9.90
C ASN A 50 -9.49 -6.61 -8.72
N LEU A 51 -9.71 -6.23 -7.46
CA LEU A 51 -8.94 -6.79 -6.34
C LEU A 51 -9.74 -7.40 -5.16
N GLY A 52 -11.07 -7.55 -5.25
CA GLY A 52 -11.85 -8.24 -4.22
C GLY A 52 -13.36 -8.13 -4.40
N THR A 53 -14.11 -8.92 -3.61
CA THR A 53 -15.59 -9.00 -3.63
C THR A 53 -16.29 -7.81 -2.95
N THR A 54 -15.55 -7.00 -2.20
CA THR A 54 -16.07 -5.88 -1.41
C THR A 54 -16.02 -4.57 -2.19
N LYS A 55 -17.20 -3.98 -2.41
CA LYS A 55 -17.37 -2.77 -3.21
C LYS A 55 -17.06 -1.53 -2.38
N PHE A 56 -15.88 -0.94 -2.55
CA PHE A 56 -15.52 0.34 -1.92
C PHE A 56 -16.07 1.51 -2.75
N GLU A 57 -17.39 1.73 -2.70
CA GLU A 57 -18.06 2.71 -3.57
C GLU A 57 -17.68 4.16 -3.29
N ASN A 58 -17.47 4.49 -2.01
CA ASN A 58 -17.16 5.85 -1.59
C ASN A 58 -15.85 5.87 -0.79
N PRO A 59 -14.70 6.11 -1.47
CA PRO A 59 -13.38 6.00 -0.85
C PRO A 59 -13.09 6.95 0.31
N LEU A 60 -13.90 8.01 0.43
CA LEU A 60 -13.84 9.01 1.49
C LEU A 60 -14.92 8.78 2.56
N LYS A 61 -15.68 7.69 2.48
CA LYS A 61 -16.60 7.32 3.54
C LYS A 61 -15.79 6.87 4.75
N THR A 62 -15.90 7.64 5.82
CA THR A 62 -15.29 7.36 7.11
C THR A 62 -15.95 6.14 7.75
N CYS A 63 -15.21 5.42 8.62
CA CYS A 63 -15.77 4.32 9.41
C CYS A 63 -16.59 4.82 10.61
N CYS A 64 -16.16 5.96 11.17
CA CYS A 64 -16.58 6.53 12.45
C CYS A 64 -16.60 8.07 12.34
N GLU A 65 -16.79 8.80 13.45
CA GLU A 65 -16.62 10.26 13.56
C GLU A 65 -15.14 10.71 13.46
N ASP A 66 -14.28 9.97 12.75
CA ASP A 66 -12.94 10.42 12.40
C ASP A 66 -12.80 10.54 10.88
N ASP A 67 -12.21 11.65 10.43
CA ASP A 67 -12.06 11.98 9.01
C ASP A 67 -10.78 11.41 8.40
N VAL A 68 -10.05 10.57 9.15
CA VAL A 68 -8.70 10.12 8.81
C VAL A 68 -8.61 8.62 8.53
N HIS A 69 -9.60 7.82 8.97
CA HIS A 69 -9.61 6.38 8.71
C HIS A 69 -10.72 5.97 7.72
N PRO A 70 -10.40 5.13 6.71
CA PRO A 70 -11.38 4.50 5.83
C PRO A 70 -12.41 3.65 6.59
N SER A 71 -13.55 3.40 5.96
CA SER A 71 -14.52 2.39 6.41
C SER A 71 -13.90 0.99 6.55
N GLN A 72 -14.56 0.11 7.30
CA GLN A 72 -14.23 -1.32 7.39
C GLN A 72 -14.00 -1.96 6.01
N GLU A 73 -14.85 -1.65 5.04
CA GLU A 73 -14.76 -2.17 3.66
C GLU A 73 -13.51 -1.64 2.94
N GLY A 74 -13.17 -0.37 3.19
CA GLY A 74 -11.93 0.25 2.73
C GLY A 74 -10.70 -0.46 3.28
N TRP A 75 -10.67 -0.70 4.60
CA TRP A 75 -9.59 -1.44 5.25
C TRP A 75 -9.47 -2.89 4.76
N SER A 76 -10.59 -3.59 4.59
CA SER A 76 -10.62 -4.95 4.03
C SER A 76 -10.06 -4.99 2.60
N SER A 77 -10.32 -3.96 1.80
CA SER A 77 -9.79 -3.84 0.43
C SER A 77 -8.28 -3.63 0.45
N VAL A 78 -7.78 -2.72 1.29
CA VAL A 78 -6.33 -2.47 1.46
C VAL A 78 -5.61 -3.74 1.94
N TYR A 79 -6.17 -4.44 2.92
CA TYR A 79 -5.62 -5.71 3.42
C TYR A 79 -5.54 -6.78 2.33
N THR A 80 -6.54 -6.85 1.45
CA THR A 80 -6.55 -7.84 0.36
C THR A 80 -5.40 -7.58 -0.63
N VAL A 81 -5.13 -6.31 -0.95
CA VAL A 81 -3.98 -5.93 -1.80
C VAL A 81 -2.66 -6.25 -1.13
N LEU A 82 -2.53 -5.91 0.16
CA LEU A 82 -1.30 -6.12 0.93
C LEU A 82 -0.99 -7.60 1.13
N SER A 83 -1.98 -8.40 1.55
CA SER A 83 -1.80 -9.83 1.81
C SER A 83 -1.37 -10.60 0.56
N LYS A 84 -1.90 -10.24 -0.62
CA LYS A 84 -1.44 -10.81 -1.89
C LYS A 84 0.04 -10.54 -2.15
N ARG A 85 0.50 -9.31 -1.90
CA ARG A 85 1.92 -8.94 -2.08
C ARG A 85 2.83 -9.58 -1.04
N VAL A 86 2.41 -9.62 0.22
CA VAL A 86 3.18 -10.28 1.30
C VAL A 86 3.36 -11.75 0.98
N ASN A 87 2.29 -12.44 0.57
CA ASN A 87 2.37 -13.86 0.20
C ASN A 87 3.31 -14.09 -0.98
N GLN A 88 3.30 -13.22 -2.00
CA GLN A 88 4.25 -13.31 -3.12
C GLN A 88 5.69 -13.27 -2.61
N VAL A 89 6.05 -12.26 -1.82
CA VAL A 89 7.42 -12.11 -1.31
C VAL A 89 7.83 -13.25 -0.39
N LEU A 90 6.92 -13.79 0.43
CA LEU A 90 7.21 -14.92 1.31
C LEU A 90 7.36 -16.26 0.56
N THR A 91 6.90 -16.33 -0.69
CA THR A 91 6.98 -17.54 -1.54
C THR A 91 8.02 -17.44 -2.66
N GLU A 92 8.67 -16.29 -2.80
CA GLU A 92 9.80 -16.10 -3.71
C GLU A 92 11.02 -16.87 -3.16
N PRO A 93 11.66 -17.74 -3.98
CA PRO A 93 12.78 -18.59 -3.55
C PRO A 93 14.05 -17.81 -3.23
#